data_AF-A0A0T1TGU3-F1
#
_entry.id   AF-A0A0T1TGU3-F1
#
_cell.length_a   1.000
_cell.length_b   1.000
_cell.length_c   1.000
_cell.angle_alpha   90.00
_cell.angle_beta   90.00
_cell.angle_gamma   90.00
#
_symmetry.space_group_name_H-M   'P 1'
#
loop_
_entity.id
_entity.type
_entity.pdbx_description
1 polymer ?
#
loop_
_entity_poly.entity_id
_entity_poly.type
_entity_poly.pdbx_seq_one_letter_code
_entity_poly.pdbx_strand_id
1 'polypeptide(L)'
;MDVEPGDGTEKGRIEPDAERLGAQLKECLTRRGLSQREFSKAFFLTPSTTSRYLSGERICSELFIADLDAFCQDREKPLSAEERAALWDLWRTALKNSSIPSAQTQHFMSVAAELKRERDQLKEQCERRDGSGGEVEQALHAMVERVAALTEEVDRARKDMTEDRKARESLDRRTAQRDEVLAQEVGRQRERLNDLTVGEERALTQLQAGMRELNREVRELREDVPAAGTQLVPAAETQPVRTVRGEIATEGTGRQKALATRVAKLVPTYDAVGLCIRAALVIGPTWGFTYAIGYLARWAGEGRNDGFVLLGWILAVVGMLAAAYGAGLLATGLTPVKPSDLESGVMLSSAACSWASGFTYVFFGPVGAGIAVAGGLLSVGFLYLMNWADDHRP
;
A
#
# COMPACT_ATOMS: atom_id res chain seq x y z
N MET A 1 34.94 -5.52 7.70
CA MET A 1 33.73 -4.86 7.17
C MET A 1 33.00 -4.33 8.38
N ASP A 2 33.38 -3.13 8.78
CA ASP A 2 32.74 -2.43 9.88
C ASP A 2 31.37 -1.97 9.39
N VAL A 3 30.33 -2.56 9.96
CA VAL A 3 28.96 -2.11 9.76
C VAL A 3 28.87 -0.77 10.48
N GLU A 4 28.94 0.33 9.73
CA GLU A 4 28.60 1.64 10.28
C GLU A 4 27.21 1.51 10.93
N PRO A 5 27.07 1.89 12.21
CA PRO A 5 25.77 1.89 12.87
C PRO A 5 24.89 2.81 12.03
N GLY A 6 23.97 2.20 11.28
CA GLY A 6 23.08 2.91 10.39
C GLY A 6 22.46 4.04 11.18
N ASP A 7 22.70 5.26 10.70
CA ASP A 7 22.07 6.49 11.15
C ASP A 7 20.58 6.18 11.33
N GLY A 8 20.23 5.87 12.57
CA GLY A 8 18.90 5.50 12.97
C GLY A 8 18.15 6.81 12.90
N THR A 9 17.72 7.14 11.67
CA THR A 9 16.96 8.34 11.33
C THR A 9 16.11 8.69 12.54
N GLU A 10 16.30 9.88 13.10
CA GLU A 10 15.60 10.51 14.22
C GLU A 10 14.06 10.62 14.01
N LYS A 11 13.45 9.61 13.39
CA LYS A 11 12.03 9.36 13.29
C LYS A 11 11.50 9.17 14.70
N GLY A 12 11.02 10.25 15.28
CA GLY A 12 10.09 10.21 16.39
C GLY A 12 10.54 10.92 17.65
N ARG A 13 11.60 11.73 17.64
CA ARG A 13 11.82 12.64 18.77
C ARG A 13 10.80 13.77 18.69
N ILE A 14 9.72 13.62 19.44
CA ILE A 14 8.70 14.67 19.61
C ILE A 14 9.35 15.82 20.38
N GLU A 15 9.20 17.04 19.88
CA GLU A 15 9.73 18.23 20.55
C GLU A 15 8.94 18.49 21.85
N PRO A 16 9.59 18.75 23.00
CA PRO A 16 8.90 18.87 24.29
C PRO A 16 7.78 19.91 24.33
N ASP A 17 7.97 21.04 23.64
CA ASP A 17 6.95 22.10 23.57
C ASP A 17 5.80 21.72 22.63
N ALA A 18 6.07 20.95 21.56
CA ALA A 18 5.03 20.42 20.68
C ALA A 18 4.20 19.34 21.38
N GLU A 19 4.83 18.47 22.18
CA GLU A 19 4.16 17.49 23.02
C GLU A 19 3.25 18.17 24.05
N ARG A 20 3.75 19.21 24.72
CA ARG A 20 2.98 19.99 25.70
C ARG A 20 1.77 20.67 25.06
N LEU A 21 1.94 21.25 23.87
CA LEU A 21 0.84 21.82 23.09
C LEU A 21 -0.20 20.75 22.72
N GLY A 22 0.24 19.62 22.17
CA GLY A 22 -0.64 18.51 21.78
C GLY A 22 -1.46 17.98 22.97
N ALA A 23 -0.81 17.79 24.11
CA ALA A 23 -1.45 17.39 25.36
C ALA A 23 -2.52 18.39 25.79
N GLN A 24 -2.21 19.70 25.79
CA GLN A 24 -3.17 20.74 26.15
C GLN A 24 -4.38 20.78 25.21
N LEU A 25 -4.17 20.68 23.89
CA LEU A 25 -5.25 20.63 22.89
C LEU A 25 -6.16 19.42 23.13
N LYS A 26 -5.57 18.26 23.39
CA LYS A 26 -6.30 17.02 23.70
C LYS A 26 -7.08 17.14 25.00
N GLU A 27 -6.49 17.77 26.01
CA GLU A 27 -7.11 18.01 27.30
C GLU A 27 -8.33 18.94 27.17
N CYS A 28 -8.24 20.00 26.37
CA CYS A 28 -9.34 20.91 26.09
C CYS A 28 -10.58 20.19 25.52
N LEU A 29 -10.39 19.27 24.56
CA LEU A 29 -11.47 18.44 24.02
C LEU A 29 -12.01 17.47 25.07
N THR A 30 -11.12 16.81 25.81
CA THR A 30 -11.48 15.77 26.78
C THR A 30 -12.27 16.34 27.96
N ARG A 31 -11.83 17.47 28.55
CA ARG A 31 -12.54 18.14 29.65
C ARG A 31 -13.95 18.59 29.28
N ARG A 32 -14.18 18.85 27.99
CA ARG A 32 -15.49 19.24 27.45
C ARG A 32 -16.32 18.04 26.99
N GLY A 33 -15.81 16.81 27.07
CA GLY A 33 -16.48 15.61 26.57
C GLY A 33 -16.73 15.66 25.06
N LEU A 34 -15.84 16.30 24.30
CA LEU A 34 -15.92 16.42 22.85
C LEU A 34 -15.03 15.36 22.19
N SER A 35 -15.51 14.77 21.10
CA SER A 35 -14.74 13.76 20.37
C SER A 35 -13.76 14.38 19.38
N GLN A 36 -12.53 13.87 19.36
CA GLN A 36 -11.55 14.16 18.30
C GLN A 36 -12.14 13.89 16.91
N ARG A 37 -12.92 12.82 16.74
CA ARG A 37 -13.51 12.44 15.44
C ARG A 37 -14.56 13.46 14.98
N GLU A 38 -15.35 13.98 15.89
CA GLU A 38 -16.34 15.01 15.58
C GLU A 38 -15.66 16.32 15.17
N PHE A 39 -14.62 16.72 15.90
CA PHE A 39 -13.80 17.87 15.56
C PHE A 39 -13.16 17.72 14.16
N SER A 40 -12.49 16.59 13.89
CA SER A 40 -11.90 16.32 12.57
C SER A 40 -12.94 16.41 11.45
N LYS A 41 -14.15 15.87 11.67
CA LYS A 41 -15.23 15.90 10.68
C LYS A 41 -15.75 17.32 10.44
N ALA A 42 -15.89 18.14 11.48
CA ALA A 42 -16.43 19.50 11.38
C ALA A 42 -15.56 20.41 10.50
N PHE A 43 -14.23 20.24 10.55
CA PHE A 43 -13.28 21.07 9.81
C PHE A 43 -12.60 20.33 8.65
N PHE A 44 -13.19 19.21 8.19
CA PHE A 44 -12.69 18.40 7.07
C PHE A 44 -11.21 17.98 7.21
N LEU A 45 -10.73 17.80 8.43
CA LEU A 45 -9.39 17.35 8.72
C LEU A 45 -9.30 15.82 8.65
N THR A 46 -8.20 15.30 8.12
CA THR A 46 -7.98 13.85 8.17
C THR A 46 -7.75 13.40 9.62
N PRO A 47 -8.28 12.24 10.05
CA PRO A 47 -8.07 11.74 11.41
C PRO A 47 -6.58 11.60 11.78
N SER A 48 -5.74 11.22 10.81
CA SER A 48 -4.29 11.11 11.01
C SER A 48 -3.65 12.48 11.29
N THR A 49 -4.02 13.52 10.53
CA THR A 49 -3.52 14.88 10.76
C THR A 49 -3.91 15.37 12.16
N THR A 50 -5.18 15.23 12.54
CA THR A 50 -5.65 15.61 13.88
C THR A 50 -4.91 14.83 14.97
N SER A 51 -4.71 13.52 14.78
CA SER A 51 -3.99 12.70 15.75
C SER A 51 -2.56 13.17 15.96
N ARG A 52 -1.85 13.53 14.89
CA ARG A 52 -0.47 14.05 14.97
C ARG A 52 -0.38 15.41 15.66
N TYR A 53 -1.38 16.26 15.47
CA TYR A 53 -1.45 17.54 16.18
C TYR A 53 -1.74 17.35 17.66
N LEU A 54 -2.66 16.45 18.02
CA LEU A 54 -3.01 16.17 19.41
C LEU A 54 -1.95 15.33 20.15
N SER A 55 -1.08 14.60 19.44
CA SER A 55 0.07 13.90 20.04
C SER A 55 1.34 14.75 20.12
N GLY A 56 1.36 15.93 19.49
CA GLY A 56 2.56 16.76 19.40
C GLY A 56 3.58 16.28 18.37
N GLU A 57 3.34 15.17 17.67
CA GLU A 57 4.17 14.71 16.53
C GLU A 57 4.32 15.78 15.44
N ARG A 58 3.36 16.71 15.36
CA ARG A 58 3.41 17.87 14.49
C ARG A 58 2.82 19.08 15.22
N ILE A 59 3.42 20.25 15.05
CA ILE A 59 2.84 21.51 15.53
C ILE A 59 1.65 21.88 14.62
N CYS A 60 0.52 22.23 15.23
CA CYS A 60 -0.71 22.57 14.52
C CYS A 60 -0.63 23.95 13.84
N SER A 61 -1.47 24.16 12.82
CA SER A 61 -1.57 25.48 12.19
C SER A 61 -2.28 26.49 13.10
N GLU A 62 -2.16 27.79 12.76
CA GLU A 62 -2.90 28.86 13.42
C GLU A 62 -4.42 28.61 13.34
N LEU A 63 -4.89 28.24 12.14
CA LEU A 63 -6.29 27.91 11.86
C LEU A 63 -6.79 26.76 12.74
N PHE A 64 -5.96 25.76 13.03
CA PHE A 64 -6.38 24.64 13.87
C PHE A 64 -6.79 25.07 15.29
N ILE A 65 -6.10 26.06 15.86
CA ILE A 65 -6.42 26.59 17.20
C ILE A 65 -7.71 27.42 17.14
N ALA A 66 -7.87 28.24 16.10
CA ALA A 66 -9.09 29.00 15.88
C ALA A 66 -10.30 28.09 15.64
N ASP A 67 -10.13 27.04 14.84
CA ASP A 67 -11.13 26.01 14.56
C ASP A 67 -11.50 25.25 15.84
N LEU A 68 -10.53 24.97 16.72
CA LEU A 68 -10.80 24.34 18.01
C LEU A 68 -11.68 25.24 18.90
N ASP A 69 -11.40 26.55 18.95
CA ASP A 69 -12.24 27.50 19.70
C ASP A 69 -13.65 27.58 19.12
N ALA A 70 -13.76 27.75 17.80
CA ALA A 70 -15.04 27.76 17.09
C ALA A 70 -15.83 26.47 17.32
N PHE A 71 -15.17 25.31 17.26
CA PHE A 71 -15.79 24.02 17.54
C PHE A 71 -16.33 23.94 18.97
N CYS A 72 -15.55 24.41 19.95
CA CYS A 72 -15.96 24.42 21.34
C CYS A 72 -17.15 25.36 21.55
N GLN A 73 -17.16 26.52 20.88
CA GLN A 73 -18.27 27.47 20.90
C GLN A 73 -19.55 26.91 20.26
N ASP A 74 -19.46 26.29 19.09
CA ASP A 74 -20.59 25.68 18.37
C ASP A 74 -21.24 24.52 19.15
N ARG A 75 -20.48 23.90 20.05
CA ARG A 75 -20.96 22.84 20.96
C ARG A 75 -21.38 23.36 22.33
N GLU A 76 -21.58 24.68 22.45
CA GLU A 76 -22.00 25.38 23.67
C GLU A 76 -21.04 25.16 24.86
N LYS A 77 -19.77 24.92 24.59
CA LYS A 77 -18.71 24.66 25.57
C LYS A 77 -17.47 25.51 25.29
N PRO A 78 -17.59 26.85 25.26
CA PRO A 78 -16.50 27.73 24.82
C PRO A 78 -15.23 27.58 25.68
N LEU A 79 -14.08 27.90 25.08
CA LEU A 79 -12.82 28.03 25.83
C LEU A 79 -12.87 29.30 26.68
N SER A 80 -12.38 29.23 27.92
CA SER A 80 -12.24 30.44 28.73
C SER A 80 -11.21 31.39 28.08
N ALA A 81 -11.29 32.69 28.38
CA ALA A 81 -10.30 33.65 27.86
C ALA A 81 -8.86 33.27 28.25
N GLU A 82 -8.67 32.76 29.47
CA GLU A 82 -7.38 32.29 29.98
C GLU A 82 -6.89 31.03 29.25
N GLU A 83 -7.77 30.05 29.02
CA GLU A 83 -7.42 28.82 28.28
C GLU A 83 -7.02 29.13 26.84
N ARG A 84 -7.74 30.06 26.19
CA ARG A 84 -7.37 30.51 24.83
C ARG A 84 -6.01 31.18 24.83
N ALA A 85 -5.77 32.12 25.73
CA ALA A 85 -4.48 32.79 25.85
C ALA A 85 -3.35 31.78 26.08
N ALA A 86 -3.54 30.83 27.00
CA ALA A 86 -2.57 29.78 27.28
C ALA A 86 -2.28 28.87 26.07
N LEU A 87 -3.31 28.49 25.29
CA LEU A 87 -3.13 27.72 24.06
C LEU A 87 -2.34 28.49 23.00
N TRP A 88 -2.64 29.77 22.82
CA TRP A 88 -1.91 30.64 21.90
C TRP A 88 -0.45 30.85 22.32
N ASP A 89 -0.19 30.99 23.62
CA ASP A 89 1.17 31.11 24.15
C ASP A 89 1.96 29.82 23.94
N LEU A 90 1.39 28.67 24.28
CA LEU A 90 2.02 27.37 24.05
C LEU A 90 2.32 27.15 22.57
N TRP A 91 1.41 27.54 21.68
CA TRP A 91 1.63 27.42 20.24
C TRP A 91 2.77 28.32 19.76
N ARG A 92 2.83 29.58 20.21
CA ARG A 92 3.94 30.50 19.89
C ARG A 92 5.27 29.97 20.41
N THR A 93 5.31 29.43 21.64
CA THR A 93 6.51 28.82 22.21
C THR A 93 6.94 27.59 21.43
N ALA A 94 6.02 26.69 21.07
CA ALA A 94 6.32 25.51 20.27
C ALA A 94 6.87 25.89 18.89
N LEU A 95 6.27 26.86 18.22
CA LEU A 95 6.77 27.34 16.93
C LEU A 95 8.17 27.97 17.03
N LYS A 96 8.41 28.79 18.05
CA LYS A 96 9.68 29.47 18.27
C LYS A 96 10.83 28.48 18.54
N ASN A 97 10.56 27.44 19.32
CA ASN A 97 11.57 26.48 19.75
C ASN A 97 11.71 25.27 18.80
N SER A 98 10.89 25.23 17.75
CA SER A 98 10.88 24.12 16.80
C SER A 98 12.15 24.09 15.95
N SER A 99 12.72 22.89 15.83
CA SER A 99 13.78 22.57 14.88
C SER A 99 13.26 22.30 13.46
N ILE A 100 11.95 22.05 13.32
CA ILE A 100 11.32 21.76 12.04
C ILE A 100 11.20 23.04 11.18
N PRO A 101 11.77 23.09 9.95
CA PRO A 101 11.79 24.29 9.11
C PRO A 101 10.40 24.88 8.78
N SER A 102 9.39 24.02 8.61
CA SER A 102 8.03 24.47 8.31
C SER A 102 7.40 25.23 9.47
N ALA A 103 7.69 24.82 10.72
CA ALA A 103 7.20 25.50 11.91
C ALA A 103 7.97 26.81 12.14
N GLN A 104 9.28 26.84 11.90
CA GLN A 104 10.05 28.09 11.93
C GLN A 104 9.53 29.10 10.89
N THR A 105 9.22 28.66 9.67
CA THR A 105 8.61 29.52 8.65
C THR A 105 7.29 30.11 9.15
N GLN A 106 6.45 29.29 9.78
CA GLN A 106 5.19 29.74 10.35
C GLN A 106 5.40 30.72 11.52
N HIS A 107 6.39 30.48 12.38
CA HIS A 107 6.80 31.42 13.43
C HIS A 107 7.11 32.79 12.82
N PHE A 108 8.02 32.85 11.85
CA PHE A 108 8.42 34.12 11.24
C PHE A 108 7.28 34.81 10.50
N MET A 109 6.39 34.07 9.84
CA MET A 109 5.20 34.65 9.22
C MET A 109 4.27 35.29 10.26
N SER A 110 4.08 34.65 11.42
CA SER A 110 3.27 35.22 12.50
C SER A 110 3.89 36.49 13.10
N VAL A 111 5.20 36.49 13.35
CA VAL A 111 5.94 37.66 13.85
C VAL A 111 5.92 38.81 12.83
N ALA A 112 6.09 38.51 11.54
CA ALA A 112 6.00 39.53 10.49
C ALA A 112 4.60 40.15 10.39
N ALA A 113 3.54 39.35 10.57
CA ALA A 113 2.17 39.84 10.59
C ALA A 113 1.89 40.72 11.82
N GLU A 114 2.42 40.35 13.00
CA GLU A 114 2.32 41.13 14.23
C GLU A 114 3.03 42.49 14.09
N LEU A 115 4.29 42.49 13.68
CA LEU A 115 5.07 43.73 13.46
C LEU A 115 4.43 44.62 12.39
N LYS A 116 3.83 44.03 11.36
CA LYS A 116 3.06 44.79 10.36
C LYS A 116 1.89 45.52 11.00
N ARG A 117 1.10 44.85 11.86
CA ARG A 117 -0.02 45.49 12.57
C ARG A 117 0.46 46.58 13.52
N GLU A 118 1.53 46.34 14.27
CA GLU A 118 2.11 47.35 15.18
C GLU A 118 2.58 48.59 14.44
N ARG A 119 3.30 48.41 13.31
CA ARG A 119 3.69 49.51 12.44
C ARG A 119 2.47 50.28 11.94
N ASP A 120 1.44 49.58 11.46
CA ASP A 120 0.25 50.22 10.90
C ASP A 120 -0.50 51.02 11.99
N GLN A 121 -0.54 50.52 13.23
CA GLN A 121 -1.08 51.24 14.39
C GLN A 121 -0.25 52.46 14.78
N LEU A 122 1.09 52.34 14.85
CA LEU A 122 1.97 53.47 15.16
C LEU A 122 1.92 54.55 14.09
N LYS A 123 1.82 54.14 12.82
CA LYS A 123 1.63 55.06 11.70
C LYS A 123 0.34 55.84 11.85
N GLU A 124 -0.76 55.17 12.18
CA GLU A 124 -2.05 55.83 12.44
C GLU A 124 -1.97 56.78 13.65
N GLN A 125 -1.23 56.41 14.71
CA GLN A 125 -1.00 57.31 15.85
C GLN A 125 -0.17 58.55 15.47
N CYS A 126 0.82 58.41 14.57
CA CYS A 126 1.57 59.54 14.02
C CYS A 126 0.67 60.50 13.24
N GLU A 127 -0.14 59.95 12.33
CA GLU A 127 -1.05 60.74 11.49
C GLU A 127 -2.09 61.49 12.32
N ARG A 128 -2.46 60.98 13.50
CA ARG A 128 -3.38 61.65 14.45
C ARG A 128 -2.70 62.68 15.36
N ARG A 129 -1.38 62.60 15.59
CA ARG A 129 -0.63 63.54 16.43
C ARG A 129 0.15 64.52 15.55
N ASP A 130 -0.52 65.59 15.13
CA ASP A 130 0.09 66.73 14.45
C ASP A 130 1.19 67.36 15.34
N GLY A 131 2.46 66.98 15.12
CA GLY A 131 3.59 67.89 15.37
C GLY A 131 4.62 67.56 16.46
N SER A 132 4.63 66.39 17.11
CA SER A 132 5.74 66.02 18.03
C SER A 132 6.21 64.58 17.81
N GLY A 133 6.80 64.33 16.65
CA GLY A 133 6.99 62.97 16.11
C GLY A 133 8.36 62.31 16.30
N GLY A 134 9.35 62.93 16.95
CA GLY A 134 10.74 62.41 16.95
C GLY A 134 10.89 60.99 17.52
N GLU A 135 10.22 60.69 18.65
CA GLU A 135 10.27 59.36 19.28
C GLU A 135 9.50 58.31 18.46
N VAL A 136 8.37 58.68 17.84
CA VAL A 136 7.57 57.74 17.05
C VAL A 136 8.22 57.47 15.69
N GLU A 137 8.89 58.46 15.10
CA GLU A 137 9.68 58.29 13.88
C GLU A 137 10.89 57.36 14.13
N GLN A 138 11.58 57.50 15.27
CA GLN A 138 12.62 56.56 15.69
C GLN A 138 12.06 55.14 15.91
N ALA A 139 10.91 55.00 16.57
CA ALA A 139 10.26 53.71 16.77
C ALA A 139 9.84 53.06 15.43
N LEU A 140 9.31 53.86 14.49
CA LEU A 140 8.95 53.42 13.14
C LEU A 140 10.18 52.94 12.38
N HIS A 141 11.29 53.68 12.46
CA HIS A 141 12.54 53.30 11.79
C HIS A 141 13.12 51.99 12.37
N ALA A 142 13.13 51.84 13.70
CA ALA A 142 13.56 50.61 14.35
C ALA A 142 12.68 49.40 13.97
N MET A 143 11.36 49.61 13.81
CA MET A 143 10.46 48.57 13.32
C MET A 143 10.72 48.20 11.86
N VAL A 144 11.00 49.19 11.00
CA VAL A 144 11.36 48.94 9.59
C VAL A 144 12.62 48.09 9.50
N GLU A 145 13.65 48.40 10.30
CA GLU A 145 14.88 47.60 10.38
C GLU A 145 14.60 46.17 10.87
N ARG A 146 13.76 46.02 11.91
CA ARG A 146 13.39 44.69 12.43
C ARG A 146 12.59 43.86 11.41
N VAL A 147 11.67 44.48 10.67
CA VAL A 147 10.92 43.80 9.60
C VAL A 147 11.85 43.41 8.45
N ALA A 148 12.84 44.26 8.11
CA ALA A 148 13.85 43.93 7.10
C ALA A 148 14.70 42.73 7.53
N ALA A 149 15.18 42.70 8.78
CA ALA A 149 15.96 41.58 9.32
C ALA A 149 15.16 40.26 9.31
N LEU A 150 13.90 40.29 9.73
CA LEU A 150 13.02 39.10 9.69
C LEU A 150 12.71 38.64 8.27
N THR A 151 12.57 39.57 7.33
CA THR A 151 12.37 39.22 5.91
C THR A 151 13.59 38.48 5.37
N GLU A 152 14.80 38.92 5.74
CA GLU A 152 16.04 38.24 5.38
C GLU A 152 16.15 36.85 6.01
N GLU A 153 15.76 36.69 7.29
CA GLU A 153 15.70 35.38 7.96
C GLU A 153 14.71 34.42 7.29
N VAL A 154 13.52 34.90 6.90
CA VAL A 154 12.53 34.11 6.16
C VAL A 154 13.07 33.68 4.79
N ASP A 155 13.73 34.59 4.08
CA ASP A 155 14.31 34.29 2.78
C ASP A 155 15.47 33.29 2.90
N ARG A 156 16.29 33.37 3.97
CA ARG A 156 17.29 32.35 4.30
C ARG A 156 16.64 30.99 4.57
N ALA A 157 15.66 30.92 5.47
CA ALA A 157 14.94 29.68 5.78
C ALA A 157 14.26 29.05 4.54
N ARG A 158 13.71 29.88 3.63
CA ARG A 158 13.13 29.41 2.36
C ARG A 158 14.16 28.84 1.40
N LYS A 159 15.36 29.44 1.34
CA LYS A 159 16.47 28.90 0.54
C LYS A 159 16.89 27.54 1.09
N ASP A 160 17.09 27.43 2.39
CA ASP A 160 17.46 26.17 3.05
C ASP A 160 16.42 25.08 2.80
N MET A 161 15.12 25.39 2.93
CA MET A 161 14.03 24.45 2.58
C MET A 161 14.05 24.02 1.11
N THR A 162 14.43 24.91 0.20
CA THR A 162 14.52 24.60 -1.24
C THR A 162 15.73 23.72 -1.53
N GLU A 163 16.86 23.94 -0.85
CA GLU A 163 18.06 23.11 -0.93
C GLU A 163 17.83 21.73 -0.34
N ASP A 164 17.19 21.63 0.83
CA ASP A 164 16.76 20.37 1.43
C ASP A 164 15.81 19.59 0.52
N ARG A 165 14.87 20.27 -0.12
CA ARG A 165 13.97 19.64 -1.09
C ARG A 165 14.74 19.08 -2.27
N LYS A 166 15.69 19.84 -2.84
CA LYS A 166 16.56 19.36 -3.92
C LYS A 166 17.42 18.18 -3.48
N ALA A 167 17.94 18.20 -2.26
CA ALA A 167 18.72 17.11 -1.68
C ALA A 167 17.87 15.84 -1.56
N ARG A 168 16.64 15.93 -1.04
CA ARG A 168 15.69 14.82 -0.97
C ARG A 168 15.32 14.28 -2.35
N GLU A 169 14.96 15.16 -3.30
CA GLU A 169 14.67 14.74 -4.67
C GLU A 169 15.87 14.04 -5.33
N SER A 170 17.10 14.48 -5.03
CA SER A 170 18.32 13.82 -5.51
C SER A 170 18.52 12.43 -4.89
N LEU A 171 18.19 12.27 -3.61
CA LEU A 171 18.28 11.00 -2.90
C LEU A 171 17.21 10.02 -3.39
N ASP A 172 15.97 10.48 -3.60
CA ASP A 172 14.88 9.68 -4.16
C ASP A 172 15.22 9.20 -5.58
N ARG A 173 15.83 10.06 -6.41
CA ARG A 173 16.31 9.65 -7.74
C ARG A 173 17.40 8.58 -7.64
N ARG A 174 18.35 8.71 -6.72
CA ARG A 174 19.39 7.68 -6.49
C ARG A 174 18.80 6.36 -6.00
N THR A 175 17.82 6.41 -5.10
CA THR A 175 17.12 5.21 -4.61
C THR A 175 16.34 4.55 -5.74
N ALA A 176 15.59 5.32 -6.54
CA ALA A 176 14.87 4.79 -7.71
C ALA A 176 15.82 4.16 -8.74
N GLN A 177 16.97 4.78 -9.02
CA GLN A 177 18.00 4.19 -9.88
C GLN A 177 18.55 2.88 -9.31
N ARG A 178 18.79 2.82 -7.99
CA ARG A 178 19.25 1.58 -7.35
C ARG A 178 18.21 0.47 -7.45
N ASP A 179 16.94 0.80 -7.24
CA ASP A 179 15.83 -0.15 -7.32
C ASP A 179 15.63 -0.65 -8.76
N GLU A 180 15.82 0.21 -9.76
CA GLU A 180 15.81 -0.19 -11.17
C GLU A 180 16.97 -1.17 -11.49
N VAL A 181 18.18 -0.88 -11.03
CA VAL A 181 19.34 -1.78 -11.21
C VAL A 181 19.10 -3.12 -10.53
N LEU A 182 18.54 -3.13 -9.31
CA LEU A 182 18.18 -4.36 -8.60
C LEU A 182 17.09 -5.14 -9.34
N ALA A 183 16.07 -4.45 -9.88
CA ALA A 183 15.02 -5.09 -10.66
C ALA A 183 15.57 -5.73 -11.94
N GLN A 184 16.51 -5.06 -12.63
CA GLN A 184 17.19 -5.62 -13.80
C GLN A 184 18.01 -6.87 -13.44
N GLU A 185 18.74 -6.85 -12.32
CA GLU A 185 19.54 -7.99 -11.89
C GLU A 185 18.69 -9.19 -11.48
N VAL A 186 17.58 -8.95 -10.76
CA VAL A 186 16.57 -9.98 -10.46
C VAL A 186 15.98 -10.56 -11.76
N GLY A 187 15.73 -9.71 -12.76
CA GLY A 187 15.30 -10.14 -14.10
C GLY A 187 16.30 -11.08 -14.76
N ARG A 188 17.59 -10.71 -14.80
CA ARG A 188 18.67 -11.56 -15.35
C ARG A 188 18.82 -12.88 -14.59
N GLN A 189 18.71 -12.87 -13.26
CA GLN A 189 18.76 -14.09 -12.46
C GLN A 189 17.57 -15.01 -12.78
N ARG A 190 16.39 -14.44 -12.97
CA ARG A 190 15.19 -15.20 -13.36
C ARG A 190 15.34 -15.81 -14.75
N GLU A 191 15.89 -15.10 -15.72
CA GLU A 191 16.21 -15.62 -17.05
C GLU A 191 17.21 -16.78 -16.98
N ARG A 192 18.32 -16.61 -16.23
CA ARG A 192 19.31 -17.70 -16.03
C ARG A 192 18.67 -18.94 -15.39
N LEU A 193 17.80 -18.76 -14.40
CA LEU A 193 17.08 -19.89 -13.78
C LEU A 193 16.13 -20.57 -14.78
N ASN A 194 15.45 -19.79 -15.63
CA ASN A 194 14.59 -20.34 -16.66
C ASN A 194 15.39 -21.14 -17.70
N ASP A 195 16.53 -20.62 -18.15
CA ASP A 195 17.41 -21.32 -19.10
C ASP A 195 17.96 -22.63 -18.52
N LEU A 196 18.34 -22.63 -17.24
CA LEU A 196 18.74 -23.85 -16.53
C LEU A 196 17.60 -24.86 -16.44
N THR A 197 16.39 -24.41 -16.10
CA THR A 197 15.20 -25.27 -16.00
C THR A 197 14.87 -25.91 -17.35
N VAL A 198 14.85 -25.12 -18.43
CA VAL A 198 14.64 -25.63 -19.80
C VAL A 198 15.76 -26.59 -20.21
N GLY A 199 17.01 -26.32 -19.82
CA GLY A 199 18.15 -27.21 -20.03
C GLY A 199 17.98 -28.56 -19.34
N GLU A 200 17.55 -28.56 -18.07
CA GLU A 200 17.27 -29.78 -17.30
C GLU A 200 16.11 -30.58 -17.91
N GLU A 201 15.03 -29.93 -18.33
CA GLU A 201 13.89 -30.59 -18.99
C GLU A 201 14.31 -31.29 -20.30
N ARG A 202 15.17 -30.65 -21.09
CA ARG A 202 15.74 -31.26 -22.32
C ARG A 202 16.62 -32.46 -21.98
N ALA A 203 17.48 -32.35 -20.97
CA ALA A 203 18.34 -33.45 -20.55
C ALA A 203 17.52 -34.65 -20.04
N LEU A 204 16.48 -34.40 -19.25
CA LEU A 204 15.55 -35.44 -18.79
C LEU A 204 14.81 -36.11 -19.96
N THR A 205 14.39 -35.33 -20.95
CA THR A 205 13.73 -35.87 -22.16
C THR A 205 14.69 -36.75 -22.97
N GLN A 206 15.95 -36.35 -23.13
CA GLN A 206 16.99 -37.15 -23.79
C GLN A 206 17.30 -38.45 -23.02
N LEU A 207 17.43 -38.37 -21.69
CA LEU A 207 17.62 -39.55 -20.84
C LEU A 207 16.45 -40.53 -20.95
N GLN A 208 15.21 -40.04 -20.95
CA GLN A 208 14.03 -40.88 -21.14
C GLN A 208 14.01 -41.54 -22.53
N ALA A 209 14.39 -40.82 -23.58
CA ALA A 209 14.51 -41.39 -24.92
C ALA A 209 15.58 -42.49 -24.96
N GLY A 210 16.76 -42.25 -24.39
CA GLY A 210 17.83 -43.26 -24.28
C GLY A 210 17.42 -44.48 -23.45
N MET A 211 16.69 -44.31 -22.35
CA MET A 211 16.15 -45.42 -21.56
C MET A 211 15.11 -46.24 -22.34
N ARG A 212 14.28 -45.60 -23.17
CA ARG A 212 13.32 -46.32 -24.02
C ARG A 212 14.04 -47.16 -25.08
N GLU A 213 15.09 -46.63 -25.70
CA GLU A 213 15.90 -47.35 -26.68
C GLU A 213 16.63 -48.53 -26.02
N LEU A 214 17.28 -48.31 -24.88
CA LEU A 214 17.94 -49.39 -24.14
C LEU A 214 16.95 -50.50 -23.72
N ASN A 215 15.75 -50.13 -23.27
CA ASN A 215 14.71 -51.11 -22.94
C ASN A 215 14.23 -51.90 -24.17
N ARG A 216 14.23 -51.27 -25.35
CA ARG A 216 13.91 -51.93 -26.61
C ARG A 216 15.01 -52.91 -26.99
N GLU A 217 16.28 -52.52 -26.97
CA GLU A 217 17.42 -53.40 -27.21
C GLU A 217 17.45 -54.59 -26.23
N VAL A 218 17.19 -54.35 -24.94
CA VAL A 218 17.11 -55.43 -23.94
C VAL A 218 15.96 -56.40 -24.23
N ARG A 219 14.82 -55.90 -24.75
CA ARG A 219 13.70 -56.76 -25.16
C ARG A 219 14.06 -57.59 -26.39
N GLU A 220 14.63 -56.97 -27.41
CA GLU A 220 15.08 -57.63 -28.65
C GLU A 220 16.13 -58.71 -28.33
N LEU A 221 17.15 -58.39 -27.52
CA LEU A 221 18.15 -59.37 -27.06
C LEU A 221 17.52 -60.53 -26.27
N ARG A 222 16.46 -60.28 -25.50
CA ARG A 222 15.76 -61.32 -24.73
C ARG A 222 14.92 -62.23 -25.64
N GLU A 223 14.43 -61.73 -26.76
CA GLU A 223 13.71 -62.50 -27.78
C GLU A 223 14.68 -63.32 -28.66
N ASP A 224 15.86 -62.78 -28.95
CA ASP A 224 16.90 -63.41 -29.77
C ASP A 224 17.71 -64.48 -29.04
N VAL A 225 17.71 -64.50 -27.70
CA VAL A 225 18.25 -65.63 -26.93
C VAL A 225 17.27 -66.79 -27.09
N PRO A 226 17.57 -67.79 -27.96
CA PRO A 226 16.63 -68.87 -28.19
C PRO A 226 16.44 -69.60 -26.86
N ALA A 227 15.25 -70.14 -26.63
CA ALA A 227 14.94 -71.09 -25.56
C ALA A 227 15.68 -72.44 -25.76
N ALA A 228 16.94 -72.39 -26.19
CA ALA A 228 17.86 -73.50 -26.28
C ALA A 228 18.27 -73.89 -24.86
N GLY A 229 17.42 -74.70 -24.24
CA GLY A 229 17.77 -75.55 -23.12
C GLY A 229 18.04 -74.83 -21.81
N THR A 230 16.98 -74.63 -21.04
CA THR A 230 17.01 -75.00 -19.62
C THR A 230 17.33 -76.51 -19.51
N GLN A 231 18.57 -76.89 -19.80
CA GLN A 231 19.18 -78.02 -19.12
C GLN A 231 19.50 -77.53 -17.72
N LEU A 232 18.77 -78.12 -16.77
CA LEU A 232 19.03 -78.05 -15.34
C LEU A 232 20.54 -78.08 -15.07
N VAL A 233 21.13 -76.92 -14.76
CA VAL A 233 22.39 -76.89 -14.04
C VAL A 233 22.06 -77.45 -12.65
N PRO A 234 22.62 -78.60 -12.26
CA PRO A 234 22.32 -79.20 -10.98
C PRO A 234 22.72 -78.26 -9.85
N ALA A 235 21.90 -78.23 -8.81
CA ALA A 235 22.18 -77.55 -7.56
C ALA A 235 23.43 -78.17 -6.90
N ALA A 236 24.62 -77.74 -7.33
CA ALA A 236 25.89 -78.04 -6.67
C ALA A 236 26.77 -76.80 -6.74
N GLU A 237 27.11 -76.30 -5.56
CA GLU A 237 28.09 -75.24 -5.29
C GLU A 237 27.80 -73.86 -5.90
N THR A 238 26.79 -73.20 -5.33
CA THR A 238 26.87 -71.76 -5.07
C THR A 238 28.10 -71.50 -4.18
N GLN A 239 29.26 -71.29 -4.81
CA GLN A 239 30.31 -70.52 -4.17
C GLN A 239 29.71 -69.15 -3.81
N PRO A 240 29.86 -68.69 -2.56
CA PRO A 240 29.48 -67.33 -2.22
C PRO A 240 30.37 -66.41 -3.04
N VAL A 241 29.84 -65.89 -4.14
CA VAL A 241 30.40 -64.72 -4.81
C VAL A 241 30.41 -63.67 -3.73
N ARG A 242 31.60 -63.42 -3.21
CA ARG A 242 31.92 -62.38 -2.25
C ARG A 242 31.39 -61.11 -2.89
N THR A 243 30.19 -60.72 -2.51
CA THR A 243 29.65 -59.40 -2.76
C THR A 243 30.69 -58.47 -2.18
N VAL A 244 31.56 -57.94 -3.03
CA VAL A 244 32.21 -56.68 -2.76
C VAL A 244 31.04 -55.71 -2.71
N ARG A 245 30.52 -55.60 -1.50
CA ARG A 245 29.69 -54.52 -1.00
C ARG A 245 30.57 -53.29 -1.10
N GLY A 246 30.82 -52.84 -2.33
CA GLY A 246 31.08 -51.45 -2.60
C GLY A 246 29.82 -50.77 -2.12
N GLU A 247 29.92 -50.16 -0.94
CA GLU A 247 29.04 -49.09 -0.52
C GLU A 247 29.06 -48.00 -1.58
N ILE A 248 28.37 -48.22 -2.69
CA ILE A 248 27.71 -47.11 -3.36
C ILE A 248 26.46 -46.93 -2.53
N ALA A 249 26.62 -46.15 -1.46
CA ALA A 249 25.55 -45.62 -0.66
C ALA A 249 24.56 -44.95 -1.61
N THR A 250 23.51 -45.68 -1.98
CA THR A 250 22.36 -45.12 -2.68
C THR A 250 21.50 -44.42 -1.64
N GLU A 251 22.01 -43.29 -1.14
CA GLU A 251 21.31 -42.31 -0.29
C GLU A 251 20.07 -41.68 -0.99
N GLY A 252 19.76 -42.04 -2.24
CA GLY A 252 18.75 -41.37 -3.06
C GLY A 252 17.31 -41.90 -2.96
N THR A 253 17.09 -43.15 -2.54
CA THR A 253 15.76 -43.80 -2.67
C THR A 253 14.72 -43.29 -1.66
N GLY A 254 15.15 -42.80 -0.49
CA GLY A 254 14.28 -42.12 0.46
C GLY A 254 13.81 -40.74 -0.02
N ARG A 255 14.66 -40.00 -0.74
CA ARG A 255 14.33 -38.68 -1.28
C ARG A 255 13.33 -38.76 -2.43
N GLN A 256 13.46 -39.72 -3.34
CA GLN A 256 12.51 -39.86 -4.47
C GLN A 256 11.10 -40.27 -4.05
N LYS A 257 10.97 -41.18 -3.06
CA LYS A 257 9.65 -41.47 -2.47
C LYS A 257 9.08 -40.29 -1.71
N ALA A 258 9.91 -39.53 -0.98
CA ALA A 258 9.45 -38.30 -0.33
C ALA A 258 9.06 -37.19 -1.33
N LEU A 259 9.73 -37.12 -2.49
CA LEU A 259 9.44 -36.16 -3.56
C LEU A 259 8.17 -36.53 -4.31
N ALA A 260 7.95 -37.80 -4.64
CA ALA A 260 6.71 -38.27 -5.27
C ALA A 260 5.49 -38.01 -4.36
N THR A 261 5.62 -38.25 -3.06
CA THR A 261 4.54 -37.96 -2.09
C THR A 261 4.34 -36.45 -1.87
N ARG A 262 5.39 -35.62 -2.00
CA ARG A 262 5.28 -34.15 -1.97
C ARG A 262 4.66 -33.60 -3.26
N VAL A 263 5.02 -34.13 -4.42
CA VAL A 263 4.48 -33.75 -5.73
C VAL A 263 3.00 -34.16 -5.81
N ALA A 264 2.62 -35.36 -5.37
CA ALA A 264 1.22 -35.78 -5.30
C ALA A 264 0.38 -34.91 -4.34
N LYS A 265 0.98 -34.34 -3.28
CA LYS A 265 0.34 -33.32 -2.42
C LYS A 265 0.30 -31.92 -3.05
N LEU A 266 1.13 -31.65 -4.06
CA LEU A 266 1.21 -30.34 -4.73
C LEU A 266 0.33 -30.26 -5.99
N VAL A 267 -0.05 -31.38 -6.61
CA VAL A 267 -0.92 -31.40 -7.80
C VAL A 267 -2.27 -30.69 -7.58
N PRO A 268 -3.02 -30.91 -6.47
CA PRO A 268 -4.26 -30.19 -6.22
C PRO A 268 -4.05 -28.68 -6.02
N THR A 269 -2.88 -28.28 -5.49
CA THR A 269 -2.53 -26.86 -5.35
C THR A 269 -2.15 -26.20 -6.66
N TYR A 270 -1.63 -26.92 -7.65
CA TYR A 270 -1.31 -26.34 -8.97
C TYR A 270 -2.57 -26.03 -9.78
N ASP A 271 -3.61 -26.87 -9.73
CA ASP A 271 -4.90 -26.58 -10.36
C ASP A 271 -5.61 -25.42 -9.66
N ALA A 272 -5.56 -25.35 -8.33
CA ALA A 272 -6.09 -24.22 -7.57
C ALA A 272 -5.34 -22.91 -7.88
N VAL A 273 -4.02 -22.94 -8.01
CA VAL A 273 -3.20 -21.77 -8.39
C VAL A 273 -3.47 -21.36 -9.84
N GLY A 274 -3.60 -22.32 -10.76
CA GLY A 274 -3.98 -22.03 -12.16
C GLY A 274 -5.36 -21.40 -12.27
N LEU A 275 -6.34 -21.88 -11.50
CA LEU A 275 -7.67 -21.30 -11.43
C LEU A 275 -7.65 -19.89 -10.80
N CYS A 276 -6.89 -19.68 -9.73
CA CYS A 276 -6.70 -18.37 -9.10
C CYS A 276 -6.02 -17.37 -10.03
N ILE A 277 -5.04 -17.80 -10.84
CA ILE A 277 -4.38 -16.94 -11.83
C ILE A 277 -5.34 -16.58 -12.97
N ARG A 278 -6.14 -17.54 -13.47
CA ARG A 278 -7.17 -17.26 -14.49
C ARG A 278 -8.25 -16.34 -13.94
N ALA A 279 -8.71 -16.57 -12.70
CA ALA A 279 -9.65 -15.69 -12.02
C ALA A 279 -9.06 -14.29 -11.81
N ALA A 280 -7.80 -14.17 -11.40
CA ALA A 280 -7.12 -12.88 -11.24
C ALA A 280 -6.90 -12.14 -12.59
N LEU A 281 -6.66 -12.88 -13.69
CA LEU A 281 -6.55 -12.29 -15.03
C LEU A 281 -7.89 -11.80 -15.58
N VAL A 282 -9.02 -12.40 -15.18
CA VAL A 282 -10.35 -11.96 -15.58
C VAL A 282 -10.89 -10.86 -14.66
N ILE A 283 -10.72 -11.01 -13.34
CA ILE A 283 -11.25 -10.12 -12.30
C ILE A 283 -10.36 -8.90 -12.10
N GLY A 284 -9.04 -9.04 -12.21
CA GLY A 284 -8.05 -7.98 -11.98
C GLY A 284 -8.23 -6.76 -12.89
N PRO A 285 -8.42 -6.92 -14.22
CA PRO A 285 -8.70 -5.80 -15.11
C PRO A 285 -10.02 -5.10 -14.79
N THR A 286 -11.06 -5.85 -14.42
CA THR A 286 -12.35 -5.28 -14.04
C THR A 286 -12.23 -4.45 -12.76
N TRP A 287 -11.51 -4.95 -11.75
CA TRP A 287 -11.22 -4.24 -10.50
C TRP A 287 -10.33 -3.01 -10.72
N GLY A 288 -9.29 -3.12 -11.54
CA GLY A 288 -8.45 -1.99 -11.91
C GLY A 288 -9.25 -0.89 -12.60
N PHE A 289 -10.20 -1.27 -13.46
CA PHE A 289 -11.10 -0.34 -14.13
C PHE A 289 -12.10 0.31 -13.16
N THR A 290 -12.72 -0.45 -12.25
CA THR A 290 -13.62 0.10 -11.21
C THR A 290 -12.88 1.03 -10.25
N TYR A 291 -11.66 0.66 -9.85
CA TYR A 291 -10.81 1.50 -8.99
C TYR A 291 -10.38 2.79 -9.70
N ALA A 292 -10.00 2.70 -10.98
CA ALA A 292 -9.65 3.88 -11.79
C ALA A 292 -10.84 4.83 -11.95
N ILE A 293 -12.06 4.30 -12.18
CA ILE A 293 -13.28 5.10 -12.24
C ILE A 293 -13.58 5.75 -10.87
N GLY A 294 -13.49 5.00 -9.77
CA GLY A 294 -13.70 5.54 -8.42
C GLY A 294 -12.69 6.61 -8.04
N TYR A 295 -11.42 6.43 -8.44
CA TYR A 295 -10.35 7.40 -8.24
C TYR A 295 -10.58 8.67 -9.06
N LEU A 296 -10.95 8.53 -10.34
CA LEU A 296 -11.29 9.67 -11.21
C LEU A 296 -12.53 10.42 -10.71
N ALA A 297 -13.56 9.71 -10.25
CA ALA A 297 -14.77 10.32 -9.70
C ALA A 297 -14.48 11.07 -8.39
N ARG A 298 -13.61 10.53 -7.52
CA ARG A 298 -13.16 11.23 -6.30
C ARG A 298 -12.34 12.47 -6.63
N TRP A 299 -11.37 12.36 -7.54
CA TRP A 299 -10.53 13.47 -7.95
C TRP A 299 -11.34 14.58 -8.59
N ALA A 300 -12.35 14.21 -9.38
CA ALA A 300 -13.21 15.18 -10.03
C ALA A 300 -14.30 15.76 -9.10
N GLY A 301 -14.71 15.06 -8.04
CA GLY A 301 -15.62 15.58 -7.00
C GLY A 301 -14.99 16.62 -6.08
N GLU A 302 -13.65 16.67 -5.99
CA GLU A 302 -12.93 17.75 -5.31
C GLU A 302 -12.90 19.07 -6.14
N GLY A 303 -13.22 19.01 -7.44
CA GLY A 303 -13.51 20.17 -8.27
C GLY A 303 -15.02 20.36 -8.45
N ARG A 304 -15.57 21.54 -8.15
CA ARG A 304 -17.00 21.87 -8.33
C ARG A 304 -17.43 21.95 -9.83
N ASN A 305 -17.29 20.88 -10.60
CA ASN A 305 -17.72 20.82 -11.99
C ASN A 305 -18.67 19.64 -12.21
N ASP A 306 -19.96 19.95 -12.32
CA ASP A 306 -21.06 19.01 -12.51
C ASP A 306 -20.87 18.08 -13.73
N GLY A 307 -20.08 18.51 -14.73
CA GLY A 307 -19.76 17.71 -15.91
C GLY A 307 -18.97 16.43 -15.61
N PHE A 308 -18.13 16.42 -14.57
CA PHE A 308 -17.36 15.23 -14.22
C PHE A 308 -18.16 14.20 -13.44
N VAL A 309 -19.17 14.64 -12.68
CA VAL A 309 -20.12 13.73 -12.01
C VAL A 309 -20.90 12.97 -13.08
N LEU A 310 -21.38 13.66 -14.13
CA LEU A 310 -22.06 13.03 -15.26
C LEU A 310 -21.16 12.02 -15.99
N LEU A 311 -19.88 12.37 -16.20
CA LEU A 311 -18.91 11.45 -16.83
C LEU A 311 -18.68 10.19 -15.98
N GLY A 312 -18.61 10.33 -14.65
CA GLY A 312 -18.53 9.20 -13.72
C GLY A 312 -19.75 8.28 -13.82
N TRP A 313 -20.96 8.84 -13.92
CA TRP A 313 -22.18 8.06 -14.15
C TRP A 313 -22.18 7.33 -15.49
N ILE A 314 -21.77 8.00 -16.57
CA ILE A 314 -21.69 7.38 -17.91
C ILE A 314 -20.71 6.20 -17.90
N LEU A 315 -19.51 6.38 -17.32
CA LEU A 315 -18.51 5.32 -17.20
C LEU A 315 -19.00 4.13 -16.35
N ALA A 316 -19.72 4.41 -15.26
CA ALA A 316 -20.31 3.35 -14.43
C ALA A 316 -21.37 2.54 -15.20
N VAL A 317 -22.26 3.21 -15.95
CA VAL A 317 -23.29 2.54 -16.76
C VAL A 317 -22.67 1.72 -17.90
N VAL A 318 -21.66 2.26 -18.59
CA VAL A 318 -20.93 1.53 -19.64
C VAL A 318 -20.23 0.30 -19.07
N GLY A 319 -19.60 0.42 -17.90
CA GLY A 319 -18.98 -0.70 -17.19
C GLY A 319 -19.99 -1.80 -16.82
N MET A 320 -21.18 -1.42 -16.34
CA MET A 320 -22.26 -2.37 -16.07
C MET A 320 -22.71 -3.09 -17.35
N LEU A 321 -22.98 -2.36 -18.44
CA LEU A 321 -23.42 -2.96 -19.71
C LEU A 321 -22.39 -3.93 -20.28
N ALA A 322 -21.09 -3.61 -20.21
CA ALA A 322 -20.02 -4.50 -20.64
C ALA A 322 -19.96 -5.80 -19.80
N ALA A 323 -20.14 -5.69 -18.49
CA ALA A 323 -20.18 -6.86 -17.60
C ALA A 323 -21.44 -7.71 -17.80
N ALA A 324 -22.62 -7.11 -18.00
CA ALA A 324 -23.84 -7.84 -18.34
C ALA A 324 -23.72 -8.55 -19.70
N TYR A 325 -23.07 -7.91 -20.68
CA TYR A 325 -22.80 -8.52 -21.98
C TYR A 325 -21.86 -9.73 -21.85
N GLY A 326 -20.79 -9.62 -21.06
CA GLY A 326 -19.89 -10.74 -20.77
C GLY A 326 -20.60 -11.92 -20.07
N ALA A 327 -21.47 -11.63 -19.09
CA ALA A 327 -22.29 -12.64 -18.43
C ALA A 327 -23.31 -13.28 -19.39
N GLY A 328 -23.91 -12.50 -20.29
CA GLY A 328 -24.83 -12.99 -21.33
C GLY A 328 -24.15 -13.90 -22.34
N LEU A 329 -22.92 -13.58 -22.76
CA LEU A 329 -22.12 -14.43 -23.65
C LEU A 329 -21.76 -15.77 -22.99
N LEU A 330 -21.44 -15.76 -21.69
CA LEU A 330 -21.22 -16.98 -20.91
C LEU A 330 -22.50 -17.82 -20.80
N ALA A 331 -23.63 -17.20 -20.44
CA ALA A 331 -24.90 -17.89 -20.26
C ALA A 331 -25.46 -18.48 -21.59
N THR A 332 -25.17 -17.84 -22.72
CA THR A 332 -25.59 -18.30 -24.04
C THR A 332 -24.61 -19.29 -24.69
N GLY A 333 -23.49 -19.60 -24.04
CA GLY A 333 -22.48 -20.53 -24.55
C GLY A 333 -21.73 -20.02 -25.79
N LEU A 334 -21.76 -18.70 -26.03
CA LEU A 334 -21.13 -18.05 -27.18
C LEU A 334 -19.66 -17.70 -26.93
N THR A 335 -19.11 -18.02 -25.76
CA THR A 335 -17.68 -17.91 -25.49
C THR A 335 -16.91 -19.09 -26.11
N PRO A 336 -15.71 -18.86 -26.68
CA PRO A 336 -14.91 -19.91 -27.33
C PRO A 336 -14.37 -20.97 -26.35
N VAL A 337 -14.59 -20.78 -25.04
CA VAL A 337 -14.27 -21.73 -23.98
C VAL A 337 -15.58 -22.31 -23.50
N LYS A 338 -15.72 -23.65 -23.47
CA LYS A 338 -16.77 -24.37 -22.75
C LYS A 338 -16.27 -24.61 -21.31
N PRO A 339 -16.54 -23.70 -20.36
CA PRO A 339 -16.29 -23.99 -18.96
C PRO A 339 -17.08 -25.23 -18.54
N SER A 340 -16.52 -26.00 -17.61
CA SER A 340 -17.33 -27.00 -16.90
C SER A 340 -18.48 -26.29 -16.16
N ASP A 341 -19.55 -27.02 -15.82
CA ASP A 341 -20.72 -26.45 -15.11
C ASP A 341 -20.31 -25.73 -13.81
N LEU A 342 -19.23 -26.19 -13.16
CA LEU A 342 -18.67 -25.62 -11.93
C LEU A 342 -17.94 -24.29 -12.16
N GLU A 343 -17.11 -24.20 -13.20
CA GLU A 343 -16.39 -22.96 -13.57
C GLU A 343 -17.38 -21.86 -13.99
N SER A 344 -18.47 -22.25 -14.67
CA SER A 344 -19.55 -21.34 -15.05
C SER A 344 -20.24 -20.73 -13.84
N GLY A 345 -20.55 -21.55 -12.83
CA GLY A 345 -21.17 -21.09 -11.58
C GLY A 345 -20.30 -20.12 -10.78
N VAL A 346 -19.00 -20.40 -10.68
CA VAL A 346 -18.05 -19.51 -10.00
C VAL A 346 -17.93 -18.18 -10.74
N MET A 347 -17.80 -18.20 -12.08
CA MET A 347 -17.71 -16.97 -12.88
C MET A 347 -18.98 -16.12 -12.83
N LEU A 348 -20.17 -16.75 -12.88
CA LEU A 348 -21.44 -16.03 -12.73
C LEU A 348 -21.60 -15.42 -11.33
N SER A 349 -21.22 -16.15 -10.28
CA SER A 349 -21.28 -15.64 -8.90
C SER A 349 -20.32 -14.47 -8.67
N SER A 350 -19.09 -14.53 -9.21
CA SER A 350 -18.11 -13.45 -9.08
C SER A 350 -18.54 -12.22 -9.88
N ALA A 351 -19.11 -12.41 -11.07
CA ALA A 351 -19.67 -11.32 -11.88
C ALA A 351 -20.83 -10.62 -11.15
N ALA A 352 -21.75 -11.38 -10.55
CA ALA A 352 -22.86 -10.83 -9.77
C ALA A 352 -22.37 -10.07 -8.52
N CYS A 353 -21.37 -10.58 -7.81
CA CYS A 353 -20.79 -9.90 -6.64
C CYS A 353 -20.01 -8.64 -7.01
N SER A 354 -19.29 -8.66 -8.14
CA SER A 354 -18.61 -7.48 -8.67
C SER A 354 -19.60 -6.39 -9.12
N TRP A 355 -20.77 -6.78 -9.61
CA TRP A 355 -21.89 -5.88 -9.90
C TRP A 355 -22.45 -5.25 -8.62
N ALA A 356 -22.71 -6.07 -7.59
CA ALA A 356 -23.23 -5.60 -6.32
C ALA A 356 -22.26 -4.66 -5.58
N SER A 357 -20.94 -4.90 -5.67
CA SER A 357 -19.92 -4.03 -5.07
C SER A 357 -19.79 -2.69 -5.79
N GLY A 358 -19.85 -2.69 -7.13
CA GLY A 358 -19.87 -1.45 -7.93
C GLY A 358 -21.11 -0.59 -7.62
N PHE A 359 -22.29 -1.21 -7.51
CA PHE A 359 -23.51 -0.50 -7.15
C PHE A 359 -23.45 0.06 -5.73
N THR A 360 -23.06 -0.76 -4.75
CA THR A 360 -23.00 -0.33 -3.34
C THR A 360 -21.91 0.71 -3.07
N TYR A 361 -20.82 0.76 -3.83
CA TYR A 361 -19.81 1.82 -3.71
C TYR A 361 -20.39 3.20 -4.04
N VAL A 362 -21.21 3.30 -5.09
CA VAL A 362 -21.82 4.57 -5.51
C VAL A 362 -22.80 5.09 -4.46
N PHE A 363 -23.56 4.22 -3.81
CA PHE A 363 -24.59 4.63 -2.84
C PHE A 363 -24.12 4.71 -1.38
N PHE A 364 -23.14 3.90 -0.98
CA PHE A 364 -22.75 3.73 0.42
C PHE A 364 -21.24 3.93 0.67
N GLY A 365 -20.51 4.34 -0.36
CA GLY A 365 -19.07 4.60 -0.29
C GLY A 365 -18.24 3.35 0.03
N PRO A 366 -17.02 3.54 0.58
CA PRO A 366 -16.07 2.45 0.83
C PRO A 366 -16.60 1.36 1.76
N VAL A 367 -17.47 1.73 2.71
CA VAL A 367 -18.03 0.80 3.71
C VAL A 367 -19.03 -0.16 3.05
N GLY A 368 -19.91 0.35 2.18
CA GLY A 368 -20.85 -0.51 1.46
C GLY A 368 -20.17 -1.47 0.48
N ALA A 369 -19.12 -1.01 -0.21
CA ALA A 369 -18.31 -1.88 -1.05
C ALA A 369 -17.60 -2.96 -0.24
N GLY A 370 -17.09 -2.64 0.96
CA GLY A 370 -16.50 -3.63 1.86
C GLY A 370 -17.49 -4.72 2.27
N ILE A 371 -18.74 -4.35 2.56
CA ILE A 371 -19.82 -5.29 2.92
C ILE A 371 -20.19 -6.18 1.73
N ALA A 372 -20.33 -5.61 0.53
CA ALA A 372 -20.62 -6.38 -0.68
C ALA A 372 -19.49 -7.36 -1.04
N VAL A 373 -18.23 -6.95 -0.87
CA VAL A 373 -17.04 -7.80 -1.07
C VAL A 373 -17.01 -8.94 -0.05
N ALA A 374 -17.26 -8.66 1.22
CA ALA A 374 -17.32 -9.69 2.26
C ALA A 374 -18.45 -10.71 1.97
N GLY A 375 -19.63 -10.23 1.54
CA GLY A 375 -20.75 -11.10 1.16
C GLY A 375 -20.43 -12.00 -0.05
N GLY A 376 -19.73 -11.48 -1.04
CA GLY A 376 -19.31 -12.26 -2.22
C GLY A 376 -18.25 -13.31 -1.91
N LEU A 377 -17.22 -12.94 -1.14
CA LEU A 377 -16.17 -13.87 -0.72
C LEU A 377 -16.72 -14.99 0.19
N LEU A 378 -17.67 -14.68 1.07
CA LEU A 378 -18.36 -15.68 1.89
C LEU A 378 -19.16 -16.66 1.03
N SER A 379 -19.83 -16.18 -0.02
CA SER A 379 -20.61 -17.03 -0.93
C SER A 379 -19.73 -17.99 -1.73
N VAL A 380 -18.59 -17.50 -2.24
CA VAL A 380 -17.59 -18.34 -2.92
C VAL A 380 -16.97 -19.35 -1.95
N GLY A 381 -16.60 -18.91 -0.74
CA GLY A 381 -16.10 -19.80 0.31
C GLY A 381 -17.09 -20.89 0.70
N PHE A 382 -18.39 -20.58 0.74
CA PHE A 382 -19.46 -21.53 1.04
C PHE A 382 -19.64 -22.57 -0.09
N LEU A 383 -19.55 -22.15 -1.36
CA LEU A 383 -19.57 -23.06 -2.50
C LEU A 383 -18.37 -24.02 -2.48
N TYR A 384 -17.18 -23.53 -2.15
CA TYR A 384 -15.99 -24.37 -1.97
C TYR A 384 -16.15 -25.37 -0.81
N LEU A 385 -16.74 -24.94 0.31
CA LEU A 385 -17.00 -25.79 1.47
C LEU A 385 -18.01 -26.90 1.14
N MET A 386 -19.09 -26.56 0.42
CA MET A 386 -20.09 -27.53 -0.01
C MET A 386 -19.51 -28.57 -0.97
N ASN A 387 -18.66 -28.15 -1.91
CA ASN A 387 -18.02 -29.06 -2.84
C ASN A 387 -17.02 -29.99 -2.13
N TRP A 388 -16.22 -29.43 -1.22
CA TRP A 388 -15.32 -30.22 -0.37
C TRP A 388 -16.10 -31.26 0.45
N ALA A 389 -17.28 -30.88 0.98
CA ALA A 389 -18.13 -31.79 1.74
C ALA A 389 -18.73 -32.93 0.89
N ASP A 390 -19.07 -32.67 -0.38
CA ASP A 390 -19.59 -33.70 -1.30
C ASP A 390 -18.48 -34.69 -1.72
N ASP A 391 -17.26 -34.21 -1.97
CA ASP A 391 -16.09 -35.06 -2.28
C ASP A 391 -15.67 -35.96 -1.10
N HIS A 392 -16.10 -35.63 0.12
CA HIS A 392 -15.74 -36.36 1.35
C HIS A 392 -16.95 -37.03 2.02
N ARG A 393 -18.08 -37.15 1.32
CA ARG A 393 -19.18 -38.01 1.78
C ARG A 393 -18.80 -39.49 1.58
N PRO A 394 -18.91 -40.33 2.63
CA PRO A 394 -18.55 -41.75 2.57
C PRO A 394 -19.47 -42.59 1.69
#